data_AF-A0A8H7H522-F1
#
_entry.id   AF-A0A8H7H522-F1
#
_cell.length_a   1.000
_cell.length_b   1.000
_cell.length_c   1.000
_cell.angle_alpha   90.00
_cell.angle_beta   90.00
_cell.angle_gamma   90.00
#
_symmetry.space_group_name_H-M   'P 1'
#
loop_
_entity.id
_entity.type
_entity.pdbx_description
1 polymer ?
#
loop_
_entity_poly.entity_id
_entity_poly.type
_entity_poly.pdbx_seq_one_letter_code
_entity_poly.pdbx_strand_id
1 'polypeptide(L)'
;MALSSDILALSTSFPSKQKRALMEFTNTWGDGKVFDLYRTLDRSATSVSRLEIRIEGSAPPHRFVLAYLTNGPTYRFDRRPETSKPGTLALETFAGLSNRKAADDYSILNLEDVEALKGTTHCELDLSAPPNTDLLHVFSACFSLSQDKKAREYALLKYNCYFFSWTLVMIVARHTLPFVVPSSDEVVERATPNLHSLTDSLTDKIVDILLNLVLNTISEFRARLGRSIIGGLRKRGVIVWSLPVGAVRFVLRRALKYQLDSGLRSKLKQKTQEQLVSSLKPMLEELLGQRDTAQTIIEVDKRLWIDELVDDFRPLVGQQLTRVLWDVILNIISPPANVTSTEINEQTQTSTERPEFSVRIKRGLIGDFQFVKMWNDALSAALPAAREAARGKADPSKFQDSQQLHSEMFNTAFKAASGAALEAAQKVAEDTKEEMNNPKRDDMWKKFWKVWDIVWDSSRSKAEATVVQVVNNAAEDIVKVVAKSLVEVVGNNNKQHFMALISEHVRPSLTHVY
;
A
#
# COMPACT_ATOMS: atom_id res chain seq x y z
N MET A 1 -37.32 62.66 30.19
CA MET A 1 -36.45 61.86 29.32
C MET A 1 -36.84 60.41 29.50
N ALA A 2 -37.67 59.89 28.59
CA ALA A 2 -38.07 58.49 28.57
C ALA A 2 -37.14 57.76 27.59
N LEU A 3 -36.38 56.78 28.08
CA LEU A 3 -35.52 55.93 27.26
C LEU A 3 -36.35 54.75 26.75
N SER A 4 -36.42 54.66 25.42
CA SER A 4 -37.15 53.66 24.64
C SER A 4 -36.71 52.25 24.97
N SER A 5 -37.70 51.38 25.22
CA SER A 5 -37.57 49.94 25.33
C SER A 5 -37.61 49.31 23.93
N ASP A 6 -36.49 49.35 23.21
CA ASP A 6 -36.29 48.57 21.98
C ASP A 6 -35.23 47.49 22.22
N ILE A 7 -35.62 46.45 22.97
CA ILE A 7 -34.88 45.19 22.98
C ILE A 7 -35.27 44.43 21.72
N LEU A 8 -34.44 44.62 20.70
CA LEU A 8 -34.21 43.80 19.51
C LEU A 8 -34.99 42.47 19.46
N ALA A 9 -36.13 42.51 18.78
CA ALA A 9 -36.73 41.34 18.16
C ALA A 9 -35.80 40.82 17.03
N LEU A 10 -34.79 40.03 17.39
CA LEU A 10 -33.95 39.27 16.46
C LEU A 10 -34.75 38.08 15.87
N SER A 11 -35.70 38.40 15.00
CA SER A 11 -36.29 37.45 14.06
C SER A 11 -36.76 38.22 12.84
N THR A 12 -35.84 38.55 11.94
CA THR A 12 -36.20 38.91 10.57
C THR A 12 -36.82 37.67 9.91
N SER A 13 -38.15 37.64 9.92
CA SER A 13 -38.95 36.55 9.37
C SER A 13 -39.01 36.66 7.85
N PHE A 14 -38.41 35.70 7.15
CA PHE A 14 -38.76 35.47 5.74
C PHE A 14 -40.20 34.95 5.62
N PRO A 15 -40.94 35.33 4.56
CA PRO A 15 -42.22 34.71 4.18
C PRO A 15 -42.10 33.18 3.99
N SER A 16 -40.90 32.67 3.72
CA SER A 16 -40.65 31.23 3.53
C SER A 16 -40.85 30.37 4.78
N LYS A 17 -41.07 30.93 5.97
CA LYS A 17 -41.43 30.11 7.15
C LYS A 17 -42.76 29.37 6.96
N GLN A 18 -43.68 29.86 6.12
CA GLN A 18 -44.99 29.25 5.90
C GLN A 18 -45.00 28.06 4.91
N LYS A 19 -43.89 27.77 4.20
CA LYS A 19 -43.80 26.69 3.18
C LYS A 19 -42.74 25.62 3.48
N ARG A 20 -42.34 25.45 4.74
CA ARG A 20 -41.33 24.47 5.13
C ARG A 20 -41.99 23.18 5.58
N ALA A 21 -41.49 22.07 5.07
CA ALA A 21 -41.88 20.74 5.48
C ALA A 21 -40.72 20.08 6.22
N LEU A 22 -41.02 19.45 7.36
CA LEU A 22 -40.06 18.64 8.09
C LEU A 22 -39.67 17.42 7.24
N MET A 23 -38.37 17.12 7.15
CA MET A 23 -37.88 15.88 6.54
C MET A 23 -38.11 14.71 7.49
N GLU A 24 -39.31 14.13 7.42
CA GLU A 24 -39.67 12.94 8.19
C GLU A 24 -39.13 11.68 7.51
N PHE A 25 -38.15 11.03 8.16
CA PHE A 25 -37.61 9.75 7.77
C PHE A 25 -38.06 8.65 8.73
N THR A 26 -38.28 7.45 8.21
CA THR A 26 -38.39 6.26 9.07
C THR A 26 -36.99 5.73 9.43
N ASN A 27 -36.91 4.58 10.09
CA ASN A 27 -35.63 3.90 10.32
C ASN A 27 -35.12 3.14 9.08
N THR A 28 -35.94 3.05 8.03
CA THR A 28 -35.62 2.34 6.79
C THR A 28 -35.29 3.34 5.69
N TRP A 29 -34.17 3.13 5.00
CA TRP A 29 -33.81 3.96 3.84
C TRP A 29 -34.81 3.76 2.71
N GLY A 30 -35.24 4.85 2.06
CA GLY A 30 -36.25 4.83 0.99
C GLY A 30 -37.69 4.98 1.46
N ASP A 31 -37.94 4.97 2.77
CA ASP A 31 -39.27 5.11 3.38
C ASP A 31 -39.45 6.47 4.05
N GLY A 32 -40.63 7.08 3.86
CA GLY A 32 -41.01 8.36 4.46
C GLY A 32 -41.44 9.40 3.43
N LYS A 33 -42.04 10.50 3.92
CA LYS A 33 -42.69 11.53 3.07
C LYS A 33 -41.75 12.15 2.05
N VAL A 34 -40.47 12.31 2.39
CA VAL A 34 -39.46 12.88 1.49
C VAL A 34 -39.17 11.96 0.31
N PHE A 35 -39.09 10.64 0.56
CA PHE A 35 -38.91 9.65 -0.51
C PHE A 35 -40.20 9.43 -1.31
N ASP A 36 -41.37 9.56 -0.69
CA ASP A 36 -42.65 9.60 -1.40
C ASP A 36 -42.71 10.78 -2.37
N LEU A 37 -42.36 11.98 -1.90
CA LEU A 37 -42.24 13.17 -2.76
C LEU A 37 -41.28 12.91 -3.91
N TYR A 38 -40.08 12.39 -3.63
CA TYR A 38 -39.09 12.07 -4.67
C TYR A 38 -39.66 11.16 -5.76
N ARG A 39 -40.41 10.11 -5.37
CA ARG A 39 -41.05 9.18 -6.31
C ARG A 39 -42.12 9.83 -7.20
N THR A 40 -42.69 10.96 -6.79
CA THR A 40 -43.67 11.71 -7.61
C THR A 40 -43.02 12.64 -8.64
N LEU A 41 -41.71 12.91 -8.53
CA LEU A 41 -40.99 13.76 -9.48
C LEU A 41 -40.73 13.00 -10.78
N ASP A 42 -40.78 13.72 -11.90
CA ASP A 42 -40.31 13.17 -13.17
C ASP A 42 -38.80 12.95 -13.11
N ARG A 43 -38.31 11.86 -13.73
CA ARG A 43 -36.88 11.52 -13.77
C ARG A 43 -36.03 12.63 -14.40
N SER A 44 -36.60 13.36 -15.36
CA SER A 44 -35.93 14.51 -15.99
C SER A 44 -35.77 15.72 -15.05
N ALA A 45 -36.50 15.72 -13.93
CA ALA A 45 -36.56 16.79 -12.94
C ALA A 45 -35.91 16.42 -11.60
N THR A 46 -35.24 15.27 -11.47
CA THR A 46 -34.47 14.89 -10.25
C THR A 46 -32.98 15.22 -10.34
N SER A 47 -32.47 15.54 -11.53
CA SER A 47 -31.06 15.89 -11.71
C SER A 47 -30.75 17.25 -11.09
N VAL A 48 -29.86 17.28 -10.12
CA VAL A 48 -29.25 18.47 -9.53
C VAL A 48 -28.19 19.00 -10.48
N SER A 49 -28.28 20.27 -10.85
CA SER A 49 -27.29 20.99 -11.66
C SER A 49 -26.33 21.81 -10.81
N ARG A 50 -26.75 22.22 -9.61
CA ARG A 50 -25.98 23.13 -8.76
C ARG A 50 -26.37 23.02 -7.29
N LEU A 51 -25.39 23.16 -6.40
CA LEU A 51 -25.56 23.26 -4.95
C LEU A 51 -24.97 24.59 -4.45
N GLU A 52 -25.73 25.36 -3.68
CA GLU A 52 -25.21 26.56 -3.01
C GLU A 52 -25.28 26.40 -1.49
N ILE A 53 -24.26 26.85 -0.76
CA ILE A 53 -24.38 27.15 0.68
C ILE A 53 -24.58 28.65 0.81
N ARG A 54 -25.66 29.05 1.47
CA ARG A 54 -25.96 30.47 1.71
C ARG A 54 -26.08 30.78 3.19
N ILE A 55 -25.71 32.00 3.56
CA ILE A 55 -25.75 32.53 4.92
C ILE A 55 -26.80 33.65 5.01
N GLU A 56 -27.74 33.51 5.93
CA GLU A 56 -28.60 34.60 6.40
C GLU A 56 -27.85 35.50 7.40
N GLY A 57 -27.97 36.82 7.25
CA GLY A 57 -27.29 37.81 8.11
C GLY A 57 -27.81 37.93 9.56
N SER A 58 -28.61 36.96 10.04
CA SER A 58 -29.08 36.94 11.43
C SER A 58 -27.92 36.67 12.40
N ALA A 59 -28.09 37.01 13.68
CA ALA A 59 -27.18 36.61 14.75
C ALA A 59 -27.89 35.59 15.67
N PRO A 60 -27.40 34.34 15.79
CA PRO A 60 -26.30 33.73 15.04
C PRO A 60 -26.62 33.56 13.54
N PRO A 61 -25.60 33.54 12.66
CA PRO A 61 -25.79 33.37 11.22
C PRO A 61 -26.33 31.98 10.93
N HIS A 62 -27.38 31.93 10.12
CA HIS A 62 -28.03 30.68 9.74
C HIS A 62 -27.59 30.25 8.34
N ARG A 63 -27.14 29.01 8.22
CA ARG A 63 -26.71 28.40 6.95
C ARG A 63 -27.74 27.41 6.44
N PHE A 64 -27.89 27.36 5.13
CA PHE A 64 -28.77 26.42 4.45
C PHE A 64 -28.22 26.10 3.07
N VAL A 65 -28.70 25.00 2.49
CA VAL A 65 -28.29 24.53 1.17
C VAL A 65 -29.41 24.78 0.18
N LEU A 66 -29.07 25.30 -1.00
CA LEU A 66 -29.97 25.30 -2.16
C LEU A 66 -29.51 24.23 -3.15
N ALA A 67 -30.43 23.38 -3.59
CA ALA A 67 -30.22 22.45 -4.70
C ALA A 67 -31.06 22.89 -5.90
N TYR A 68 -30.38 23.25 -6.98
CA TYR A 68 -30.98 23.62 -8.24
C TYR A 68 -31.13 22.38 -9.09
N LEU A 69 -32.34 22.11 -9.60
CA LEU A 69 -32.61 20.99 -10.48
C LEU A 69 -32.61 21.47 -11.94
N THR A 70 -32.08 20.67 -12.86
CA THR A 70 -31.89 21.06 -14.27
C THR A 70 -33.19 21.49 -14.96
N ASN A 71 -34.28 20.78 -14.71
CA ASN A 71 -35.61 21.06 -15.27
C ASN A 71 -36.69 21.12 -14.18
N GLY A 72 -36.29 21.43 -12.94
CA GLY A 72 -37.16 21.33 -11.77
C GLY A 72 -37.12 22.59 -10.90
N PRO A 73 -37.90 22.61 -9.82
CA PRO A 73 -37.85 23.69 -8.85
C PRO A 73 -36.54 23.66 -8.06
N THR A 74 -36.24 24.75 -7.34
CA THR A 74 -35.09 24.80 -6.43
C THR A 74 -35.52 24.31 -5.06
N TYR A 75 -34.75 23.41 -4.45
CA TYR A 75 -34.99 22.93 -3.10
C TYR A 75 -34.07 23.66 -2.13
N ARG A 76 -34.62 24.10 -1.00
CA ARG A 76 -33.88 24.66 0.13
C ARG A 76 -33.90 23.66 1.27
N PHE A 77 -32.74 23.42 1.89
CA PHE A 77 -32.55 22.50 3.01
C PHE A 77 -31.98 23.23 4.23
N ASP A 78 -32.65 23.12 5.37
CA ASP A 78 -32.28 23.78 6.62
C ASP A 78 -32.12 22.76 7.75
N ARG A 79 -31.21 23.03 8.70
CA ARG A 79 -31.21 22.37 10.02
C ARG A 79 -31.41 23.39 11.12
N ARG A 80 -32.29 23.08 12.07
CA ARG A 80 -32.66 23.95 13.21
C ARG A 80 -32.85 23.10 14.47
N PRO A 81 -32.88 23.70 15.68
CA PRO A 81 -33.41 23.00 16.83
C PRO A 81 -34.93 22.85 16.67
N GLU A 82 -35.47 21.65 16.94
CA GLU A 82 -36.91 21.36 16.88
C GLU A 82 -37.73 22.35 17.74
N THR A 83 -37.19 22.72 18.91
CA THR A 83 -37.74 23.78 19.76
C THR A 83 -36.92 25.06 19.67
N SER A 84 -37.52 26.13 19.15
CA SER A 84 -36.88 27.43 18.92
C SER A 84 -37.03 28.37 20.13
N LYS A 85 -36.16 28.21 21.13
CA LYS A 85 -35.93 29.21 22.20
C LYS A 85 -34.47 29.68 22.16
N PRO A 86 -34.15 30.83 21.52
CA PRO A 86 -32.78 31.27 21.27
C PRO A 86 -31.96 31.52 22.55
N GLY A 87 -32.56 32.17 23.55
CA GLY A 87 -31.87 32.52 24.81
C GLY A 87 -31.42 31.30 25.62
N THR A 88 -32.20 30.23 25.62
CA THR A 88 -31.82 28.96 26.28
C THR A 88 -30.85 28.12 25.45
N LEU A 89 -30.83 28.27 24.12
CA LEU A 89 -29.97 27.47 23.24
C LEU A 89 -28.47 27.74 23.47
N ALA A 90 -28.10 29.01 23.67
CA ALA A 90 -26.72 29.38 23.99
C ALA A 90 -26.32 28.81 25.35
N LEU A 91 -27.16 28.99 26.38
CA LEU A 91 -26.91 28.52 27.73
C LEU A 91 -26.77 26.99 27.80
N GLU A 92 -27.67 26.26 27.14
CA GLU A 92 -27.66 24.78 27.06
C GLU A 92 -26.41 24.25 26.33
N THR A 93 -25.97 24.95 25.28
CA THR A 93 -24.77 24.55 24.54
C THR A 93 -23.49 24.77 25.37
N PHE A 94 -23.36 25.92 26.05
CA PHE A 94 -22.19 26.21 26.90
C PHE A 94 -22.15 25.38 28.18
N ALA A 95 -23.31 24.94 28.68
CA ALA A 95 -23.41 24.01 29.80
C ALA A 95 -23.19 22.53 29.42
N GLY A 96 -23.05 22.22 28.12
CA GLY A 96 -22.91 20.83 27.64
C GLY A 96 -24.18 19.98 27.77
N LEU A 97 -25.35 20.61 27.88
CA LEU A 97 -26.65 19.98 28.18
C LEU A 97 -27.62 20.01 27.00
N SER A 98 -27.13 20.13 25.76
CA SER A 98 -28.01 20.30 24.60
C SER A 98 -28.75 19.00 24.25
N ASN A 99 -29.91 18.80 24.87
CA ASN A 99 -30.83 17.67 24.62
C ASN A 99 -31.84 17.97 23.50
N ARG A 100 -31.63 19.04 22.72
CA ARG A 100 -32.58 19.41 21.66
C ARG A 100 -32.39 18.50 20.47
N LYS A 101 -33.49 17.98 19.93
CA LYS A 101 -33.45 17.30 18.64
C LYS A 101 -33.20 18.30 17.52
N ALA A 102 -32.41 17.88 16.53
CA ALA A 102 -32.32 18.56 15.26
C ALA A 102 -33.61 18.32 14.46
N ALA A 103 -34.13 19.39 13.88
CA ALA A 103 -35.17 19.38 12.88
C ALA A 103 -34.54 19.78 11.55
N ASP A 104 -34.58 18.86 10.59
CA ASP A 104 -34.08 19.09 9.25
C ASP A 104 -35.30 19.33 8.35
N ASP A 105 -35.38 20.51 7.74
CA ASP A 105 -36.51 20.95 6.95
C ASP A 105 -36.12 21.07 5.48
N TYR A 106 -37.11 20.96 4.59
CA TYR A 106 -36.97 21.37 3.21
C TYR A 106 -38.11 22.29 2.77
N SER A 107 -37.84 23.11 1.75
CA SER A 107 -38.87 23.92 1.08
C SER A 107 -38.60 23.99 -0.41
N ILE A 108 -39.67 23.99 -1.19
CA ILE A 108 -39.62 24.13 -2.65
C ILE A 108 -39.77 25.62 -2.98
N LEU A 109 -38.80 26.17 -3.69
CA LEU A 109 -38.72 27.58 -4.06
C LEU A 109 -39.01 27.74 -5.56
N ASN A 110 -39.84 28.73 -5.90
CA ASN A 110 -39.98 29.18 -7.27
C ASN A 110 -38.87 30.20 -7.61
N LEU A 111 -38.84 30.69 -8.86
CA LEU A 111 -37.80 31.62 -9.31
C LEU A 111 -37.81 32.95 -8.51
N GLU A 112 -38.99 33.49 -8.22
CA GLU A 112 -39.15 34.73 -7.45
C GLU A 112 -38.62 34.58 -6.02
N ASP A 113 -38.93 33.46 -5.36
CA ASP A 113 -38.46 33.11 -4.02
C ASP A 113 -36.92 33.05 -3.98
N VAL A 114 -36.31 32.45 -5.01
CA VAL A 114 -34.85 32.34 -5.13
C VAL A 114 -34.21 33.72 -5.29
N GLU A 115 -34.73 34.58 -6.17
CA GLU A 115 -34.17 35.92 -6.39
C GLU A 115 -34.33 36.82 -5.15
N ALA A 116 -35.48 36.79 -4.49
CA ALA A 116 -35.68 37.49 -3.22
C ALA A 116 -34.69 37.01 -2.13
N LEU A 117 -34.44 35.70 -2.08
CA LEU A 117 -33.50 35.11 -1.14
C LEU A 117 -32.04 35.47 -1.48
N LYS A 118 -31.66 35.54 -2.76
CA LYS A 118 -30.33 36.00 -3.18
C LYS A 118 -30.05 37.44 -2.77
N GLY A 119 -31.04 38.32 -2.85
CA GLY A 119 -30.91 39.73 -2.46
C GLY A 119 -30.66 39.99 -0.97
N THR A 120 -30.85 38.96 -0.14
CA THR A 120 -30.89 39.09 1.33
C THR A 120 -29.95 38.13 2.06
N THR A 121 -29.26 37.27 1.32
CA THR A 121 -28.35 36.26 1.86
C THR A 121 -27.05 36.25 1.09
N HIS A 122 -25.95 35.88 1.75
CA HIS A 122 -24.65 35.78 1.11
C HIS A 122 -24.39 34.34 0.63
N CYS A 123 -23.92 34.17 -0.60
CA CYS A 123 -23.45 32.88 -1.12
C CYS A 123 -22.05 32.60 -0.59
N GLU A 124 -21.89 31.58 0.25
CA GLU A 124 -20.61 31.13 0.80
C GLU A 124 -19.94 30.11 -0.12
N LEU A 125 -20.75 29.26 -0.77
CA LEU A 125 -20.30 28.27 -1.75
C LEU A 125 -21.29 28.20 -2.90
N ASP A 126 -20.79 28.14 -4.13
CA ASP A 126 -21.55 27.80 -5.33
C ASP A 126 -20.81 26.65 -6.04
N LEU A 127 -21.42 25.48 -6.08
CA LEU A 127 -20.86 24.25 -6.63
C LEU A 127 -21.72 23.76 -7.78
N SER A 128 -21.15 23.73 -8.98
CA SER A 128 -21.78 23.04 -10.11
C SER A 128 -21.73 21.53 -9.88
N ALA A 129 -22.87 20.87 -10.01
CA ALA A 129 -22.96 19.42 -9.83
C ALA A 129 -22.65 18.72 -11.18
N PRO A 130 -21.88 17.61 -11.17
CA PRO A 130 -21.66 16.82 -12.37
C PRO A 130 -22.97 16.34 -13.02
N PRO A 131 -22.99 16.09 -14.34
CA PRO A 131 -24.16 15.55 -15.02
C PRO A 131 -24.69 14.28 -14.34
N ASN A 132 -26.01 14.14 -14.26
CA ASN A 132 -26.70 13.02 -13.62
C ASN A 132 -26.56 12.95 -12.08
N THR A 133 -26.10 14.01 -11.42
CA THR A 133 -26.20 14.11 -9.96
C THR A 133 -27.68 14.06 -9.57
N ASP A 134 -28.12 13.00 -8.90
CA ASP A 134 -29.53 12.85 -8.54
C ASP A 134 -29.84 13.45 -7.16
N LEU A 135 -30.99 14.12 -7.01
CA LEU A 135 -31.51 14.66 -5.75
C LEU A 135 -31.58 13.60 -4.63
N LEU A 136 -31.70 12.32 -4.97
CA LEU A 136 -31.65 11.21 -4.04
C LEU A 136 -30.36 11.15 -3.22
N HIS A 137 -29.23 11.65 -3.75
CA HIS A 137 -27.98 11.77 -2.99
C HIS A 137 -28.13 12.76 -1.83
N VAL A 138 -28.81 13.90 -2.07
CA VAL A 138 -29.10 14.91 -1.05
C VAL A 138 -30.01 14.29 0.02
N PHE A 139 -31.09 13.61 -0.39
CA PHE A 139 -31.99 12.95 0.56
C PHE A 139 -31.33 11.81 1.33
N SER A 140 -30.42 11.06 0.70
CA SER A 140 -29.67 9.99 1.36
C SER A 140 -28.71 10.53 2.42
N ALA A 141 -28.06 11.66 2.14
CA ALA A 141 -27.22 12.35 3.12
C ALA A 141 -28.05 12.88 4.30
N CYS A 142 -29.19 13.53 4.04
CA CYS A 142 -30.13 13.96 5.07
C CYS A 142 -30.65 12.77 5.90
N PHE A 143 -31.03 11.66 5.25
CA PHE A 143 -31.43 10.43 5.92
C PHE A 143 -30.33 9.94 6.85
N SER A 144 -29.09 9.87 6.38
CA SER A 144 -27.95 9.37 7.17
C SER A 144 -27.68 10.24 8.40
N LEU A 145 -27.68 11.57 8.23
CA LEU A 145 -27.59 12.53 9.32
C LEU A 145 -28.76 12.40 10.30
N SER A 146 -29.95 12.10 9.78
CA SER A 146 -31.14 11.87 10.58
C SER A 146 -31.12 10.52 11.28
N GLN A 147 -30.24 9.56 10.97
CA GLN A 147 -30.13 8.26 11.67
C GLN A 147 -28.97 8.22 12.67
N ASP A 148 -27.96 9.06 12.47
CA ASP A 148 -26.82 9.12 13.39
C ASP A 148 -27.24 9.63 14.78
N LYS A 149 -26.86 8.88 15.81
CA LYS A 149 -27.26 9.16 17.19
C LYS A 149 -26.81 10.54 17.67
N LYS A 150 -25.64 11.00 17.22
CA LYS A 150 -25.08 12.28 17.66
C LYS A 150 -25.58 13.42 16.79
N ALA A 151 -25.63 13.25 15.47
CA ALA A 151 -26.08 14.29 14.55
C ALA A 151 -27.57 14.63 14.66
N ARG A 152 -28.38 13.73 15.26
CA ARG A 152 -29.77 13.96 15.67
C ARG A 152 -29.91 14.98 16.82
N GLU A 153 -28.85 15.23 17.58
CA GLU A 153 -28.85 16.20 18.68
C GLU A 153 -28.37 17.55 18.14
N TYR A 154 -29.25 18.55 18.13
CA TYR A 154 -28.85 19.91 17.77
C TYR A 154 -28.01 20.49 18.89
N ALA A 155 -26.80 20.93 18.57
CA ALA A 155 -25.94 21.70 19.46
C ALA A 155 -25.31 22.86 18.68
N LEU A 156 -25.40 24.08 19.22
CA LEU A 156 -25.01 25.29 18.49
C LEU A 156 -23.52 25.28 18.08
N LEU A 157 -22.64 24.60 18.81
CA LEU A 157 -21.21 24.52 18.54
C LEU A 157 -20.76 23.24 17.81
N LYS A 158 -21.67 22.31 17.48
CA LYS A 158 -21.27 20.98 16.95
C LYS A 158 -22.10 20.50 15.77
N TYR A 159 -23.40 20.25 15.97
CA TYR A 159 -24.30 19.67 14.96
C TYR A 159 -25.38 20.67 14.51
N ASN A 160 -24.97 21.92 14.34
CA ASN A 160 -25.82 23.05 13.97
C ASN A 160 -26.06 23.11 12.44
N CYS A 161 -26.60 24.23 11.97
CA CYS A 161 -26.80 24.50 10.56
C CYS A 161 -25.51 24.57 9.72
N TYR A 162 -24.37 25.00 10.29
CA TYR A 162 -23.06 24.96 9.61
C TYR A 162 -22.63 23.53 9.35
N PHE A 163 -22.66 22.67 10.38
CA PHE A 163 -22.31 21.26 10.24
C PHE A 163 -23.20 20.58 9.20
N PHE A 164 -24.52 20.78 9.27
CA PHE A 164 -25.46 20.20 8.31
C PHE A 164 -25.18 20.65 6.88
N SER A 165 -25.07 21.96 6.63
CA SER A 165 -24.91 22.46 5.26
C SER A 165 -23.62 21.99 4.62
N TRP A 166 -22.50 22.07 5.34
CA TRP A 166 -21.20 21.62 4.84
C TRP A 166 -21.15 20.11 4.68
N THR A 167 -21.66 19.35 5.66
CA THR A 167 -21.67 17.88 5.57
C THR A 167 -22.53 17.40 4.41
N LEU A 168 -23.71 17.99 4.20
CA LEU A 168 -24.60 17.66 3.10
C LEU A 168 -23.91 17.85 1.75
N VAL A 169 -23.35 19.04 1.50
CA VAL A 169 -22.65 19.33 0.26
C VAL A 169 -21.42 18.45 0.09
N MET A 170 -20.63 18.22 1.15
CA MET A 170 -19.44 17.36 1.08
C MET A 170 -19.80 15.92 0.70
N ILE A 171 -20.83 15.34 1.32
CA ILE A 171 -21.30 13.98 1.01
C ILE A 171 -21.76 13.91 -0.46
N VAL A 172 -22.59 14.86 -0.89
CA VAL A 172 -23.12 14.85 -2.27
C VAL A 172 -22.00 15.06 -3.27
N ALA A 173 -21.15 16.08 -3.07
CA ALA A 173 -20.02 16.35 -3.95
C ALA A 173 -19.12 15.12 -4.10
N ARG A 174 -18.80 14.44 -2.99
CA ARG A 174 -17.98 13.22 -3.01
C ARG A 174 -18.66 12.09 -3.78
N HIS A 175 -19.95 11.83 -3.57
CA HIS A 175 -20.69 10.81 -4.33
C HIS A 175 -20.79 11.09 -5.83
N THR A 176 -20.71 12.36 -6.22
CA THR A 176 -20.81 12.76 -7.63
C THR A 176 -19.47 12.82 -8.35
N LEU A 177 -18.36 12.65 -7.63
CA LEU A 177 -17.01 12.72 -8.15
C LEU A 177 -16.33 11.35 -7.95
N PRO A 178 -16.57 10.36 -8.83
CA PRO A 178 -15.94 9.05 -8.71
C PRO A 178 -14.41 9.17 -8.69
N PHE A 179 -13.76 8.22 -8.02
CA PHE A 179 -12.30 8.16 -8.04
C PHE A 179 -11.82 7.83 -9.44
N VAL A 180 -10.88 8.62 -9.95
CA VAL A 180 -10.21 8.31 -11.20
C VAL A 180 -9.19 7.21 -10.92
N VAL A 181 -9.39 6.05 -11.54
CA VAL A 181 -8.43 4.95 -11.47
C VAL A 181 -7.10 5.43 -12.05
N PRO A 182 -6.00 5.34 -11.30
CA PRO A 182 -4.71 5.84 -11.75
C PRO A 182 -4.11 4.90 -12.81
N SER A 183 -3.23 5.42 -13.65
CA SER A 183 -2.44 4.55 -14.53
C SER A 183 -1.36 3.81 -13.74
N SER A 184 -0.97 2.62 -14.21
CA SER A 184 0.13 1.85 -13.60
C SER A 184 1.44 2.64 -13.59
N ASP A 185 1.71 3.41 -14.64
CA ASP A 185 2.92 4.22 -14.79
C ASP A 185 3.03 5.33 -13.72
N GLU A 186 1.95 6.06 -13.46
CA GLU A 186 1.92 7.10 -12.43
C GLU A 186 2.17 6.53 -11.02
N VAL A 187 1.59 5.37 -10.72
CA VAL A 187 1.77 4.71 -9.43
C VAL A 187 3.22 4.22 -9.27
N VAL A 188 3.81 3.64 -10.32
CA VAL A 188 5.21 3.21 -10.32
C VAL A 188 6.15 4.41 -10.14
N GLU A 189 5.95 5.49 -10.88
CA GLU A 189 6.74 6.72 -10.76
C GLU A 189 6.69 7.26 -9.32
N ARG A 190 5.49 7.30 -8.72
CA ARG A 190 5.27 7.74 -7.34
C ARG A 190 5.95 6.82 -6.31
N ALA A 191 5.88 5.51 -6.49
CA ALA A 191 6.40 4.53 -5.54
C ALA A 191 7.93 4.41 -5.58
N THR A 192 8.55 4.62 -6.74
CA THR A 192 9.97 4.36 -7.01
C THR A 192 10.93 4.96 -5.97
N PRO A 193 10.84 6.23 -5.55
CA PRO A 193 11.77 6.81 -4.57
C PRO A 193 11.74 6.09 -3.20
N ASN A 194 10.55 5.72 -2.74
CA ASN A 194 10.36 5.02 -1.47
C ASN A 194 10.81 3.56 -1.59
N LEU A 195 10.54 2.91 -2.73
CA LEU A 195 11.01 1.56 -3.01
C LEU A 195 12.54 1.48 -3.07
N HIS A 196 13.21 2.50 -3.61
CA HIS A 196 14.67 2.58 -3.60
C HIS A 196 15.24 2.56 -2.18
N SER A 197 14.63 3.29 -1.25
CA SER A 197 15.04 3.30 0.16
C SER A 197 14.81 1.95 0.84
N LEU A 198 13.66 1.30 0.61
CA LEU A 198 13.38 -0.04 1.14
C LEU A 198 14.34 -1.10 0.59
N THR A 199 14.69 -0.98 -0.69
CA THR A 199 15.59 -1.92 -1.37
C THR A 199 16.96 -1.98 -0.71
N ASP A 200 17.46 -0.88 -0.17
CA ASP A 200 18.74 -0.84 0.55
C ASP A 200 18.69 -1.72 1.80
N SER A 201 17.66 -1.53 2.62
CA SER A 201 17.46 -2.32 3.84
C SER A 201 17.25 -3.80 3.52
N LEU A 202 16.48 -4.10 2.46
CA LEU A 202 16.22 -5.47 2.02
C LEU A 202 17.50 -6.16 1.53
N THR A 203 18.30 -5.47 0.71
CA THR A 203 19.56 -5.99 0.17
C THR A 203 20.49 -6.40 1.32
N ASP A 204 20.62 -5.56 2.34
CA ASP A 204 21.46 -5.84 3.50
C ASP A 204 20.98 -7.07 4.29
N LYS A 205 19.67 -7.19 4.51
CA LYS A 205 19.08 -8.35 5.19
C LYS A 205 19.27 -9.64 4.39
N ILE A 206 19.07 -9.61 3.07
CA ILE A 206 19.29 -10.77 2.17
C ILE A 206 20.75 -11.20 2.25
N VAL A 207 21.69 -10.25 2.16
CA VAL A 207 23.12 -10.52 2.25
C VAL A 207 23.48 -11.17 3.58
N ASP A 208 23.03 -10.61 4.70
CA ASP A 208 23.30 -11.18 6.03
C ASP A 208 22.69 -12.58 6.21
N ILE A 209 21.50 -12.84 5.64
CA ILE A 209 20.88 -14.17 5.63
C ILE A 209 21.73 -15.17 4.85
N LEU A 210 22.10 -14.85 3.61
CA LEU A 210 22.91 -15.73 2.77
C LEU A 210 24.27 -16.03 3.40
N LEU A 211 24.91 -15.01 3.99
CA LEU A 211 26.12 -15.16 4.77
C LEU A 211 25.93 -16.12 5.94
N ASN A 212 24.89 -15.92 6.74
CA ASN A 212 24.61 -16.78 7.88
C ASN A 212 24.29 -18.21 7.45
N LEU A 213 23.59 -18.41 6.34
CA LEU A 213 23.30 -19.72 5.76
C LEU A 213 24.58 -20.47 5.45
N VAL A 214 25.48 -19.86 4.67
CA VAL A 214 26.78 -20.44 4.30
C VAL A 214 27.62 -20.74 5.55
N LEU A 215 27.70 -19.79 6.49
CA LEU A 215 28.47 -19.94 7.72
C LEU A 215 27.92 -21.04 8.63
N ASN A 216 26.60 -21.15 8.74
CA ASN A 216 25.93 -22.20 9.52
C ASN A 216 26.22 -23.58 8.91
N THR A 217 26.06 -23.73 7.59
CA THR A 217 26.35 -24.98 6.88
C THR A 217 27.80 -25.41 7.07
N ILE A 218 28.77 -24.52 6.84
CA ILE A 218 30.20 -24.84 7.03
C ILE A 218 30.50 -25.20 8.49
N SER A 219 29.94 -24.46 9.45
CA SER A 219 30.16 -24.71 10.88
C SER A 219 29.60 -26.08 11.30
N GLU A 220 28.44 -26.45 10.78
CA GLU A 220 27.78 -27.72 11.09
C GLU A 220 28.54 -28.91 10.48
N PHE A 221 29.04 -28.79 9.23
CA PHE A 221 29.96 -29.79 8.66
C PHE A 221 31.19 -29.99 9.55
N ARG A 222 31.80 -28.91 10.02
CA ARG A 222 32.97 -28.97 10.90
C ARG A 222 32.66 -29.63 12.25
N ALA A 223 31.54 -29.27 12.85
CA ALA A 223 31.11 -29.83 14.13
C ALA A 223 30.90 -31.34 14.06
N ARG A 224 30.26 -31.83 12.98
CA ARG A 224 29.94 -33.26 12.82
C ARG A 224 31.13 -34.10 12.38
N LEU A 225 31.96 -33.58 11.47
CA LEU A 225 33.10 -34.32 10.95
C LEU A 225 34.29 -34.29 11.92
N GLY A 226 34.42 -33.23 12.72
CA GLY A 226 35.48 -33.11 13.72
C GLY A 226 36.87 -33.42 13.16
N ARG A 227 37.66 -34.19 13.91
CA ARG A 227 39.01 -34.61 13.47
C ARG A 227 39.01 -35.79 12.49
N SER A 228 37.85 -36.41 12.21
CA SER A 228 37.76 -37.66 11.46
C SER A 228 38.15 -37.55 9.98
N ILE A 229 38.18 -36.32 9.45
CA ILE A 229 38.55 -36.03 8.05
C ILE A 229 39.97 -35.49 7.89
N ILE A 230 40.69 -35.21 8.98
CA ILE A 230 42.02 -34.58 8.93
C ILE A 230 43.01 -35.39 8.09
N GLY A 231 42.90 -36.73 8.12
CA GLY A 231 43.77 -37.63 7.35
C GLY A 231 43.64 -37.49 5.83
N GLY A 232 42.53 -36.97 5.32
CA GLY A 232 42.29 -36.74 3.90
C GLY A 232 42.69 -35.33 3.41
N LEU A 233 42.96 -34.39 4.32
CA LEU A 233 43.29 -33.00 4.02
C LEU A 233 44.78 -32.79 3.72
N ARG A 234 45.11 -31.81 2.86
CA ARG A 234 46.49 -31.34 2.70
C ARG A 234 46.97 -30.61 3.97
N LYS A 235 48.30 -30.50 4.19
CA LYS A 235 48.91 -29.85 5.38
C LYS A 235 48.25 -28.50 5.74
N ARG A 236 48.00 -27.63 4.75
CA ARG A 236 47.33 -26.34 4.96
C ARG A 236 45.85 -26.50 5.33
N GLY A 237 45.15 -27.43 4.67
CA GLY A 237 43.77 -27.78 5.02
C GLY A 237 43.65 -28.27 6.46
N VAL A 238 44.61 -29.05 6.96
CA VAL A 238 44.65 -29.49 8.37
C VAL A 238 44.73 -28.30 9.34
N ILE A 239 45.57 -27.31 9.04
CA ILE A 239 45.71 -26.11 9.89
C ILE A 239 44.37 -25.38 9.96
N VAL A 240 43.76 -25.10 8.80
CA VAL A 240 42.47 -24.39 8.71
C VAL A 240 41.35 -25.19 9.37
N TRP A 241 41.34 -26.51 9.22
CA TRP A 241 40.36 -27.41 9.82
C TRP A 241 40.53 -27.56 11.33
N SER A 242 41.74 -27.34 11.85
CA SER A 242 42.02 -27.41 13.29
C SER A 242 41.65 -26.14 14.05
N LEU A 243 41.39 -25.02 13.35
CA LEU A 243 40.96 -23.78 13.98
C LEU A 243 39.59 -23.94 14.69
N PRO A 244 39.37 -23.24 15.83
CA PRO A 244 38.07 -23.18 16.48
C PRO A 244 36.97 -22.70 15.51
N VAL A 245 35.77 -23.29 15.61
CA VAL A 245 34.64 -22.96 14.72
C VAL A 245 34.32 -21.46 14.75
N GLY A 246 34.38 -20.81 15.92
CA GLY A 246 34.18 -19.37 16.06
C GLY A 246 35.20 -18.52 15.28
N ALA A 247 36.48 -18.93 15.27
CA ALA A 247 37.53 -18.24 14.53
C ALA A 247 37.31 -18.37 13.01
N VAL A 248 36.96 -19.57 12.54
CA VAL A 248 36.66 -19.81 11.12
C VAL A 248 35.42 -19.03 10.69
N ARG A 249 34.37 -19.03 11.51
CA ARG A 249 33.16 -18.24 11.25
C ARG A 249 33.49 -16.75 11.14
N PHE A 250 34.32 -16.22 12.05
CA PHE A 250 34.74 -14.83 12.03
C PHE A 250 35.51 -14.47 10.75
N VAL A 251 36.52 -15.28 10.40
CA VAL A 251 37.36 -15.07 9.21
C VAL A 251 36.54 -15.16 7.92
N LEU A 252 35.71 -16.20 7.79
CA LEU A 252 34.84 -16.37 6.62
C LEU A 252 33.81 -15.24 6.51
N ARG A 253 33.20 -14.81 7.63
CA ARG A 253 32.26 -13.69 7.63
C ARG A 253 32.93 -12.40 7.14
N ARG A 254 34.13 -12.09 7.64
CA ARG A 254 34.90 -10.92 7.21
C ARG A 254 35.29 -10.99 5.74
N ALA A 255 35.78 -12.15 5.28
CA ALA A 255 36.18 -12.36 3.90
C ALA A 255 35.00 -12.22 2.93
N LEU A 256 33.86 -12.86 3.24
CA LEU A 256 32.67 -12.78 2.40
C LEU A 256 32.05 -11.37 2.44
N LYS A 257 31.98 -10.73 3.62
CA LYS A 257 31.49 -9.35 3.73
C LYS A 257 32.34 -8.36 2.94
N TYR A 258 33.67 -8.49 2.99
CA TYR A 258 34.55 -7.68 2.16
C TYR A 258 34.29 -7.86 0.66
N GLN A 259 34.02 -9.09 0.20
CA GLN A 259 33.66 -9.35 -1.21
C GLN A 259 32.29 -8.79 -1.59
N LEU A 260 31.36 -8.74 -0.64
CA LEU A 260 30.07 -8.10 -0.83
C LEU A 260 30.24 -6.58 -0.93
N ASP A 261 31.03 -5.99 -0.05
CA ASP A 261 31.30 -4.55 -0.02
C ASP A 261 32.15 -4.08 -1.22
N SER A 262 32.93 -4.97 -1.85
CA SER A 262 33.73 -4.67 -3.05
C SER A 262 32.92 -4.62 -4.36
N GLY A 263 31.66 -4.20 -4.30
CA GLY A 263 30.81 -3.92 -5.47
C GLY A 263 29.68 -4.92 -5.73
N LEU A 264 29.73 -6.13 -5.17
CA LEU A 264 28.62 -7.10 -5.33
C LEU A 264 27.34 -6.60 -4.65
N ARG A 265 27.45 -5.93 -3.50
CA ARG A 265 26.33 -5.28 -2.80
C ARG A 265 25.69 -4.18 -3.66
N SER A 266 26.50 -3.34 -4.30
CA SER A 266 26.01 -2.28 -5.19
C SER A 266 25.25 -2.87 -6.38
N LYS A 267 25.81 -3.91 -7.02
CA LYS A 267 25.15 -4.64 -8.11
C LYS A 267 23.86 -5.31 -7.66
N LEU A 268 23.86 -5.92 -6.46
CA LEU A 268 22.68 -6.57 -5.89
C LEU A 268 21.58 -5.54 -5.62
N LYS A 269 21.94 -4.37 -5.07
CA LYS A 269 21.04 -3.25 -4.83
C LYS A 269 20.43 -2.75 -6.14
N GLN A 270 21.24 -2.39 -7.12
CA GLN A 270 20.78 -1.91 -8.43
C GLN A 270 19.83 -2.92 -9.06
N LYS A 271 20.23 -4.20 -9.12
CA LYS A 271 19.42 -5.25 -9.70
C LYS A 271 18.12 -5.46 -8.93
N THR A 272 18.13 -5.35 -7.60
CA THR A 272 16.92 -5.44 -6.80
C THR A 272 15.95 -4.30 -7.12
N GLN A 273 16.45 -3.08 -7.28
CA GLN A 273 15.64 -1.92 -7.66
C GLN A 273 15.02 -2.13 -9.05
N GLU A 274 15.82 -2.47 -10.05
CA GLU A 274 15.38 -2.70 -11.43
C GLU A 274 14.36 -3.84 -11.52
N GLN A 275 14.60 -4.96 -10.84
CA GLN A 275 13.69 -6.11 -10.85
C GLN A 275 12.38 -5.82 -10.11
N LEU A 276 12.44 -5.09 -8.98
CA LEU A 276 11.24 -4.73 -8.23
C LEU A 276 10.37 -3.76 -9.04
N VAL A 277 10.96 -2.72 -9.61
CA VAL A 277 10.24 -1.73 -10.44
C VAL A 277 9.69 -2.38 -11.71
N SER A 278 10.48 -3.19 -12.42
CA SER A 278 10.01 -3.86 -13.64
C SER A 278 8.91 -4.90 -13.39
N SER A 279 8.88 -5.52 -12.20
CA SER A 279 7.80 -6.43 -11.79
C SER A 279 6.55 -5.70 -11.29
N LEU A 280 6.69 -4.46 -10.81
CA LEU A 280 5.59 -3.69 -10.24
C LEU A 280 4.58 -3.26 -11.30
N LYS A 281 5.05 -2.77 -12.45
CA LYS A 281 4.17 -2.34 -13.55
C LYS A 281 3.19 -3.41 -14.02
N PRO A 282 3.61 -4.61 -14.47
CA PRO A 282 2.69 -5.64 -14.94
C PRO A 282 1.75 -6.14 -13.83
N MET A 283 2.23 -6.18 -12.58
CA MET A 283 1.40 -6.49 -11.42
C MET A 283 0.28 -5.44 -11.22
N LEU A 284 0.60 -4.16 -11.35
CA LEU A 284 -0.39 -3.08 -11.24
C LEU A 284 -1.34 -3.06 -12.43
N GLU A 285 -0.86 -3.33 -13.64
CA GLU A 285 -1.71 -3.48 -14.83
C GLU A 285 -2.71 -4.64 -14.66
N GLU A 286 -2.26 -5.78 -14.14
CA GLU A 286 -3.14 -6.89 -13.81
C GLU A 286 -4.16 -6.50 -12.73
N LEU A 287 -3.70 -5.90 -11.63
CA LEU A 287 -4.55 -5.50 -10.50
C LEU A 287 -5.61 -4.48 -10.92
N LEU A 288 -5.21 -3.44 -11.65
CA LEU A 288 -6.09 -2.35 -12.10
C LEU A 288 -6.94 -2.74 -13.31
N GLY A 289 -6.52 -3.76 -14.08
CA GLY A 289 -7.22 -4.26 -15.26
C GLY A 289 -8.23 -5.39 -15.01
N GLN A 290 -8.18 -6.05 -13.85
CA GLN A 290 -9.10 -7.15 -13.52
C GLN A 290 -10.54 -6.67 -13.27
N ARG A 291 -11.51 -7.32 -13.93
CA ARG A 291 -12.95 -7.02 -13.83
C ARG A 291 -13.54 -7.22 -12.43
N ASP A 292 -13.03 -8.17 -11.63
CA ASP A 292 -13.48 -8.35 -10.25
C ASP A 292 -12.92 -7.25 -9.33
N THR A 293 -11.74 -6.71 -9.62
CA THR A 293 -11.24 -5.49 -8.98
C THR A 293 -12.08 -4.28 -9.35
N ALA A 294 -12.78 -4.28 -10.50
CA ALA A 294 -13.76 -3.25 -10.81
C ALA A 294 -14.89 -3.23 -9.78
N GLN A 295 -15.25 -4.37 -9.16
CA GLN A 295 -16.23 -4.42 -8.07
C GLN A 295 -15.68 -3.76 -6.79
N THR A 296 -14.40 -3.97 -6.48
CA THR A 296 -13.71 -3.28 -5.39
C THR A 296 -13.53 -1.79 -5.70
N ILE A 297 -13.22 -1.41 -6.94
CA ILE A 297 -13.16 -0.02 -7.41
C ILE A 297 -14.55 0.64 -7.34
N ILE A 298 -15.62 -0.11 -7.63
CA ILE A 298 -17.02 0.30 -7.42
C ILE A 298 -17.31 0.50 -5.92
N GLU A 299 -16.60 -0.16 -5.01
CA GLU A 299 -16.65 0.13 -3.57
C GLU A 299 -15.75 1.30 -3.16
N VAL A 300 -14.60 1.48 -3.81
CA VAL A 300 -13.74 2.68 -3.66
C VAL A 300 -14.55 3.94 -3.97
N ASP A 301 -15.37 3.94 -5.01
CA ASP A 301 -16.29 5.04 -5.32
C ASP A 301 -17.33 5.32 -4.22
N LYS A 302 -17.62 4.35 -3.34
CA LYS A 302 -18.50 4.51 -2.17
C LYS A 302 -17.77 5.07 -0.95
N ARG A 303 -16.43 5.11 -0.94
CA ARG A 303 -15.64 5.61 0.20
C ARG A 303 -15.66 7.13 0.26
N LEU A 304 -15.93 7.68 1.43
CA LEU A 304 -15.89 9.13 1.65
C LEU A 304 -14.45 9.65 1.75
N TRP A 305 -13.55 8.87 2.35
CA TRP A 305 -12.19 9.29 2.69
C TRP A 305 -11.16 8.52 1.88
N ILE A 306 -10.21 9.25 1.32
CA ILE A 306 -9.19 8.66 0.46
C ILE A 306 -8.18 7.80 1.24
N ASP A 307 -7.90 8.15 2.50
CA ASP A 307 -6.93 7.42 3.32
C ASP A 307 -7.41 6.00 3.68
N GLU A 308 -8.72 5.78 3.73
CA GLU A 308 -9.31 4.44 3.95
C GLU A 308 -9.02 3.47 2.80
N LEU A 309 -8.73 4.00 1.61
CA LEU A 309 -8.40 3.18 0.44
C LEU A 309 -7.09 2.40 0.63
N VAL A 310 -6.19 2.85 1.50
CA VAL A 310 -4.94 2.12 1.75
C VAL A 310 -5.24 0.71 2.25
N ASP A 311 -6.21 0.57 3.16
CA ASP A 311 -6.59 -0.73 3.73
C ASP A 311 -7.33 -1.61 2.71
N ASP A 312 -8.05 -1.01 1.77
CA ASP A 312 -8.72 -1.73 0.67
C ASP A 312 -7.69 -2.26 -0.36
N PHE A 313 -6.67 -1.46 -0.71
CA PHE A 313 -5.64 -1.85 -1.69
C PHE A 313 -4.57 -2.78 -1.12
N ARG A 314 -4.28 -2.69 0.18
CA ARG A 314 -3.26 -3.49 0.86
C ARG A 314 -3.37 -5.01 0.60
N PRO A 315 -4.52 -5.68 0.80
CA PRO A 315 -4.64 -7.12 0.55
C PRO A 315 -4.46 -7.48 -0.93
N LEU A 316 -4.95 -6.64 -1.84
CA LEU A 316 -4.85 -6.87 -3.29
C LEU A 316 -3.40 -6.80 -3.77
N VAL A 317 -2.70 -5.73 -3.37
CA VAL A 317 -1.27 -5.56 -3.66
C VAL A 317 -0.47 -6.69 -3.00
N GLY A 318 -0.81 -7.05 -1.77
CA GLY A 318 -0.16 -8.16 -1.06
C GLY A 318 -0.26 -9.49 -1.80
N GLN A 319 -1.44 -9.84 -2.32
CA GLN A 319 -1.66 -11.07 -3.07
C GLN A 319 -0.80 -11.11 -4.34
N GLN A 320 -0.80 -10.02 -5.12
CA GLN A 320 -0.05 -9.97 -6.38
C GLN A 320 1.46 -9.90 -6.14
N LEU A 321 1.92 -9.09 -5.18
CA LEU A 321 3.34 -8.99 -4.84
C LEU A 321 3.88 -10.36 -4.44
N THR A 322 3.12 -11.10 -3.65
CA THR A 322 3.54 -12.42 -3.15
C THR A 322 3.81 -13.42 -4.28
N ARG A 323 3.07 -13.35 -5.40
CA ARG A 323 3.28 -14.21 -6.58
C ARG A 323 4.62 -13.94 -7.25
N VAL A 324 5.06 -12.68 -7.28
CA VAL A 324 6.27 -12.27 -8.00
C VAL A 324 7.50 -12.12 -7.09
N LEU A 325 7.32 -11.95 -5.79
CA LEU A 325 8.39 -11.62 -4.84
C LEU A 325 9.50 -12.69 -4.79
N TRP A 326 9.12 -13.96 -4.75
CA TRP A 326 10.10 -15.05 -4.75
C TRP A 326 10.87 -15.14 -6.05
N ASP A 327 10.19 -14.95 -7.19
CA ASP A 327 10.86 -14.91 -8.49
C ASP A 327 11.84 -13.74 -8.56
N VAL A 328 11.46 -12.56 -8.05
CA VAL A 328 12.35 -11.39 -7.94
C VAL A 328 13.57 -11.72 -7.08
N ILE A 329 13.39 -12.22 -5.85
CA ILE A 329 14.49 -12.58 -4.94
C ILE A 329 15.43 -13.61 -5.59
N LEU A 330 14.87 -14.65 -6.22
CA LEU A 330 15.65 -15.73 -6.83
C LEU A 330 16.36 -15.27 -8.11
N ASN A 331 15.77 -14.39 -8.90
CA ASN A 331 16.41 -13.77 -10.08
C ASN A 331 17.54 -12.81 -9.69
N ILE A 332 17.38 -12.10 -8.57
CA ILE A 332 18.40 -11.23 -8.00
C ILE A 332 19.64 -12.05 -7.63
N ILE A 333 19.46 -13.15 -6.87
CA ILE A 333 20.59 -13.98 -6.39
C ILE A 333 21.12 -14.95 -7.45
N SER A 334 20.29 -15.35 -8.42
CA SER A 334 20.64 -16.28 -9.51
C SER A 334 20.21 -15.69 -10.86
N PRO A 335 21.04 -14.84 -11.50
CA PRO A 335 20.76 -14.32 -12.83
C PRO A 335 20.56 -15.45 -13.86
N PRO A 336 19.74 -15.27 -14.91
CA PRO A 336 19.70 -16.19 -16.04
C PRO A 336 21.06 -16.19 -16.76
N ALA A 337 21.55 -17.37 -17.15
CA ALA A 337 22.83 -17.52 -17.85
C ALA A 337 22.93 -16.69 -19.15
N ASN A 338 21.79 -16.34 -19.75
CA ASN A 338 21.70 -15.60 -21.00
C ASN A 338 21.91 -14.09 -20.85
N VAL A 339 21.88 -13.56 -19.62
CA VAL A 339 22.06 -12.11 -19.35
C VAL A 339 23.53 -11.76 -19.12
N THR A 340 24.39 -12.75 -18.84
CA THR A 340 25.72 -12.52 -18.28
C THR A 340 26.86 -12.31 -19.29
N SER A 341 26.69 -12.58 -20.59
CA SER A 341 27.81 -12.46 -21.54
C SER A 341 28.03 -11.07 -22.13
N THR A 342 26.99 -10.24 -22.22
CA THR A 342 27.07 -8.96 -22.94
C THR A 342 27.25 -7.77 -21.98
N GLU A 343 26.51 -7.72 -20.87
CA GLU A 343 26.59 -6.58 -19.92
C GLU A 343 27.78 -6.67 -18.93
N ILE A 344 28.27 -7.87 -18.62
CA ILE A 344 29.40 -8.03 -17.67
C ILE A 344 30.73 -7.60 -18.31
N ASN A 345 30.88 -7.74 -19.64
CA ASN A 345 32.12 -7.38 -20.32
C ASN A 345 32.30 -5.87 -20.52
N GLU A 346 31.22 -5.10 -20.64
CA GLU A 346 31.32 -3.66 -20.92
C GLU A 346 31.58 -2.80 -19.65
N GLN A 347 31.11 -3.21 -18.47
CA GLN A 347 31.37 -2.47 -17.22
C GLN A 347 32.60 -2.93 -16.43
N THR A 348 33.19 -4.10 -16.74
CA THR A 348 34.38 -4.59 -16.03
C THR A 348 35.69 -4.07 -16.66
N GLN A 349 35.63 -3.38 -17.81
CA GLN A 349 36.82 -2.86 -18.50
C GLN A 349 37.34 -1.51 -17.97
N THR A 350 36.62 -0.81 -17.08
CA THR A 350 37.07 0.48 -16.52
C THR A 350 37.71 0.42 -15.14
N SER A 351 37.71 -0.74 -14.46
CA SER A 351 38.45 -0.93 -13.20
C SER A 351 39.71 -1.76 -13.41
N THR A 352 40.83 -1.10 -13.74
CA THR A 352 42.18 -1.69 -13.86
C THR A 352 42.80 -2.12 -12.53
N GLU A 353 42.07 -2.05 -11.41
CA GLU A 353 42.53 -2.60 -10.13
C GLU A 353 42.13 -4.07 -10.00
N ARG A 354 43.07 -4.95 -10.39
CA ARG A 354 42.91 -6.41 -10.28
C ARG A 354 42.64 -6.85 -8.84
N PRO A 355 41.72 -7.81 -8.59
CA PRO A 355 41.48 -8.39 -7.28
C PRO A 355 42.52 -9.49 -6.93
N GLU A 356 43.81 -9.29 -7.26
CA GLU A 356 44.88 -10.26 -6.99
C GLU A 356 45.02 -10.56 -5.49
N PHE A 357 44.71 -9.58 -4.63
CA PHE A 357 44.76 -9.75 -3.17
C PHE A 357 43.67 -10.71 -2.66
N SER A 358 42.43 -10.63 -3.17
CA SER A 358 41.33 -11.50 -2.73
C SER A 358 41.50 -12.95 -3.21
N VAL A 359 42.07 -13.16 -4.40
CA VAL A 359 42.41 -14.48 -4.94
C VAL A 359 43.61 -15.07 -4.20
N ARG A 360 44.61 -14.25 -3.83
CA ARG A 360 45.72 -14.66 -2.94
C ARG A 360 45.24 -15.02 -1.54
N ILE A 361 44.32 -14.27 -0.96
CA ILE A 361 43.68 -14.58 0.34
C ILE A 361 42.88 -15.89 0.24
N LYS A 362 42.03 -16.07 -0.79
CA LYS A 362 41.27 -17.31 -1.01
C LYS A 362 42.19 -18.54 -1.15
N ARG A 363 43.27 -18.44 -1.93
CA ARG A 363 44.26 -19.52 -2.10
C ARG A 363 45.16 -19.72 -0.88
N GLY A 364 45.42 -18.67 -0.11
CA GLY A 364 46.27 -18.69 1.08
C GLY A 364 45.56 -19.20 2.35
N LEU A 365 44.29 -18.84 2.55
CA LEU A 365 43.53 -19.13 3.78
C LEU A 365 42.77 -20.45 3.78
N ILE A 366 42.40 -21.02 2.63
CA ILE A 366 41.56 -22.24 2.60
C ILE A 366 42.36 -23.51 2.28
N GLY A 367 43.62 -23.39 1.85
CA GLY A 367 44.65 -24.43 1.98
C GLY A 367 44.50 -25.71 1.15
N ASP A 368 43.29 -26.07 0.73
CA ASP A 368 42.98 -27.23 -0.09
C ASP A 368 42.14 -26.80 -1.29
N PHE A 369 42.79 -26.75 -2.46
CA PHE A 369 42.19 -26.31 -3.71
C PHE A 369 40.92 -27.13 -4.05
N GLN A 370 40.90 -28.42 -3.74
CA GLN A 370 39.73 -29.29 -3.97
C GLN A 370 38.54 -28.84 -3.12
N PHE A 371 38.72 -28.56 -1.83
CA PHE A 371 37.64 -28.08 -0.96
C PHE A 371 37.07 -26.73 -1.40
N VAL A 372 37.95 -25.82 -1.82
CA VAL A 372 37.52 -24.51 -2.35
C VAL A 372 36.72 -24.68 -3.63
N LYS A 373 37.24 -25.50 -4.57
CA LYS A 373 36.56 -25.79 -5.84
C LYS A 373 35.21 -26.44 -5.59
N MET A 374 35.14 -27.44 -4.71
CA MET A 374 33.90 -28.13 -4.34
C MET A 374 32.84 -27.16 -3.82
N TRP A 375 33.18 -26.28 -2.88
CA TRP A 375 32.23 -25.30 -2.36
C TRP A 375 31.79 -24.27 -3.40
N ASN A 376 32.70 -23.82 -4.26
CA ASN A 376 32.36 -22.88 -5.33
C ASN A 376 31.39 -23.52 -6.33
N ASP A 377 31.69 -24.74 -6.80
CA ASP A 377 30.87 -25.45 -7.80
C ASP A 377 29.51 -25.84 -7.20
N ALA A 378 29.49 -26.27 -5.93
CA ALA A 378 28.26 -26.55 -5.19
C ALA A 378 27.36 -25.31 -5.08
N LEU A 379 27.91 -24.16 -4.70
CA LEU A 379 27.15 -22.91 -4.62
C LEU A 379 26.69 -22.42 -6.00
N SER A 380 27.52 -22.59 -7.03
CA SER A 380 27.19 -22.22 -8.41
C SER A 380 26.07 -23.07 -8.99
N ALA A 381 25.94 -24.33 -8.59
CA ALA A 381 24.86 -25.22 -9.01
C ALA A 381 23.58 -25.04 -8.17
N ALA A 382 23.73 -24.72 -6.88
CA ALA A 382 22.62 -24.58 -5.94
C ALA A 382 21.62 -23.48 -6.33
N LEU A 383 22.12 -22.28 -6.66
CA LEU A 383 21.27 -21.11 -6.87
C LEU A 383 20.36 -21.22 -8.10
N PRO A 384 20.83 -21.68 -9.29
CA PRO A 384 19.96 -21.96 -10.42
C PRO A 384 18.91 -23.03 -10.12
N ALA A 385 19.30 -24.12 -9.43
CA ALA A 385 18.38 -25.19 -9.08
C ALA A 385 17.28 -24.72 -8.11
N ALA A 386 17.63 -23.90 -7.11
CA ALA A 386 16.67 -23.25 -6.22
C ALA A 386 15.67 -22.38 -7.01
N ARG A 387 16.19 -21.56 -7.93
CA ARG A 387 15.35 -20.70 -8.77
C ARG A 387 14.35 -21.51 -9.60
N GLU A 388 14.82 -22.47 -10.38
CA GLU A 388 13.94 -23.27 -11.25
C GLU A 388 12.93 -24.09 -10.44
N ALA A 389 13.31 -24.59 -9.26
CA ALA A 389 12.40 -25.35 -8.41
C ALA A 389 11.29 -24.51 -7.79
N ALA A 390 11.51 -23.23 -7.52
CA ALA A 390 10.54 -22.32 -6.92
C ALA A 390 9.74 -21.50 -7.96
N ARG A 391 10.24 -21.40 -9.19
CA ARG A 391 9.64 -20.58 -10.26
C ARG A 391 8.16 -20.89 -10.46
N GLY A 392 7.32 -19.85 -10.38
CA GLY A 392 5.87 -19.96 -10.59
C GLY A 392 5.11 -20.81 -9.58
N LYS A 393 5.74 -21.23 -8.47
CA LYS A 393 5.06 -21.98 -7.40
C LYS A 393 4.45 -21.10 -6.33
N ALA A 394 4.77 -19.81 -6.33
CA ALA A 394 4.22 -18.84 -5.39
C ALA A 394 2.76 -18.52 -5.74
N ASP A 395 1.83 -19.31 -5.21
CA ASP A 395 0.40 -19.14 -5.40
C ASP A 395 -0.29 -18.95 -4.04
N PRO A 396 -0.62 -17.70 -3.64
CA PRO A 396 -1.26 -17.42 -2.37
C PRO A 396 -2.59 -18.16 -2.15
N SER A 397 -3.29 -18.56 -3.21
CA SER A 397 -4.59 -19.23 -3.10
C SER A 397 -4.49 -20.66 -2.52
N LYS A 398 -3.29 -21.24 -2.50
CA LYS A 398 -3.05 -22.62 -2.02
C LYS A 398 -2.67 -22.70 -0.54
N PHE A 399 -2.53 -21.56 0.15
CA PHE A 399 -2.02 -21.50 1.51
C PHE A 399 -2.99 -20.77 2.44
N GLN A 400 -2.98 -21.13 3.72
CA GLN A 400 -3.85 -20.50 4.73
C GLN A 400 -3.38 -19.09 5.07
N ASP A 401 -2.06 -18.85 5.05
CA ASP A 401 -1.44 -17.56 5.33
C ASP A 401 -0.12 -17.38 4.56
N SER A 402 0.43 -16.15 4.60
CA SER A 402 1.69 -15.80 3.94
C SER A 402 2.90 -16.54 4.53
N GLN A 403 2.87 -16.84 5.83
CA GLN A 403 3.98 -17.52 6.51
C GLN A 403 4.16 -18.95 6.00
N GLN A 404 3.06 -19.68 5.84
CA GLN A 404 3.05 -21.03 5.29
C GLN A 404 3.57 -21.05 3.85
N LEU A 405 3.14 -20.09 3.02
CA LEU A 405 3.64 -19.95 1.65
C LEU A 405 5.14 -19.68 1.63
N HIS A 406 5.64 -18.70 2.40
CA HIS A 406 7.06 -18.38 2.42
C HIS A 406 7.91 -19.55 2.95
N SER A 407 7.40 -20.32 3.92
CA SER A 407 8.03 -21.56 4.41
C SER A 407 8.12 -22.61 3.30
N GLU A 408 7.02 -22.89 2.59
CA GLU A 408 7.00 -23.88 1.51
C GLU A 408 7.93 -23.49 0.35
N MET A 409 7.93 -22.21 -0.02
CA MET A 409 8.80 -21.67 -1.07
C MET A 409 10.27 -21.78 -0.69
N PHE A 410 10.62 -21.41 0.55
CA PHE A 410 11.98 -21.58 1.07
C PHE A 410 12.40 -23.05 1.07
N ASN A 411 11.56 -23.94 1.59
CA ASN A 411 11.86 -25.36 1.70
C ASN A 411 12.02 -26.03 0.34
N THR A 412 11.18 -25.68 -0.63
CA THR A 412 11.29 -26.14 -2.03
C THR A 412 12.60 -25.70 -2.66
N ALA A 413 12.92 -24.40 -2.57
CA ALA A 413 14.15 -23.85 -3.12
C ALA A 413 15.39 -24.46 -2.44
N PHE A 414 15.38 -24.56 -1.12
CA PHE A 414 16.50 -25.06 -0.33
C PHE A 414 16.78 -26.55 -0.59
N LYS A 415 15.73 -27.38 -0.73
CA LYS A 415 15.88 -28.79 -1.08
C LYS A 415 16.51 -28.99 -2.46
N ALA A 416 16.05 -28.23 -3.46
CA ALA A 416 16.63 -28.28 -4.80
C ALA A 416 18.09 -27.80 -4.81
N ALA A 417 18.38 -26.71 -4.11
CA ALA A 417 19.75 -26.22 -3.92
C ALA A 417 20.67 -27.27 -3.29
N SER A 418 20.21 -27.96 -2.24
CA SER A 418 20.99 -28.99 -1.55
C SER A 418 21.32 -30.17 -2.46
N GLY A 419 20.36 -30.64 -3.28
CA GLY A 419 20.56 -31.72 -4.24
C GLY A 419 21.57 -31.35 -5.32
N ALA A 420 21.38 -30.21 -5.98
CA ALA A 420 22.31 -29.75 -7.03
C ALA A 420 23.72 -29.46 -6.47
N ALA A 421 23.80 -28.92 -5.25
CA ALA A 421 25.07 -28.72 -4.55
C ALA A 421 25.79 -30.05 -4.28
N LEU A 422 25.06 -31.11 -3.91
CA LEU A 422 25.63 -32.44 -3.65
C LEU A 422 26.21 -33.03 -4.93
N GLU A 423 25.45 -33.01 -6.03
CA GLU A 423 25.89 -33.55 -7.32
C GLU A 423 27.15 -32.83 -7.82
N ALA A 424 27.17 -31.49 -7.76
CA ALA A 424 28.33 -30.70 -8.15
C ALA A 424 29.54 -30.98 -7.23
N ALA A 425 29.32 -31.09 -5.91
CA ALA A 425 30.37 -31.40 -4.95
C ALA A 425 30.99 -32.79 -5.18
N GLN A 426 30.16 -33.80 -5.42
CA GLN A 426 30.59 -35.17 -5.74
C GLN A 426 31.37 -35.22 -7.04
N LYS A 427 30.90 -34.50 -8.07
CA LYS A 427 31.60 -34.38 -9.35
C LYS A 427 33.00 -33.80 -9.17
N VAL A 428 33.15 -32.70 -8.41
CA VAL A 428 34.47 -32.13 -8.13
C VAL A 428 35.37 -33.13 -7.40
N ALA A 429 34.82 -33.87 -6.43
CA ALA A 429 35.59 -34.86 -5.69
C ALA A 429 36.12 -35.99 -6.58
N GLU A 430 35.31 -36.46 -7.53
CA GLU A 430 35.71 -37.49 -8.51
C GLU A 430 36.70 -36.94 -9.54
N ASP A 431 36.41 -35.77 -10.15
CA ASP A 431 37.24 -35.13 -11.18
C ASP A 431 38.67 -34.84 -10.70
N THR A 432 38.87 -34.67 -9.39
CA THR A 432 40.17 -34.34 -8.80
C THR A 432 40.77 -35.50 -8.00
N LYS A 433 40.18 -36.69 -8.07
CA LYS A 433 40.62 -37.89 -7.35
C LYS A 433 42.00 -38.35 -7.80
N GLU A 434 42.23 -38.44 -9.11
CA GLU A 434 43.49 -38.89 -9.69
C GLU A 434 44.66 -37.95 -9.36
N GLU A 435 44.42 -36.63 -9.44
CA GLU A 435 45.43 -35.60 -9.12
C GLU A 435 45.89 -35.62 -7.66
N MET A 436 45.04 -36.13 -6.76
CA MET A 436 45.26 -36.05 -5.33
C MET A 436 45.99 -37.27 -4.74
N ASN A 437 45.92 -38.43 -5.39
CA ASN A 437 46.61 -39.69 -5.04
C ASN A 437 46.77 -39.93 -3.53
N ASN A 438 45.67 -39.88 -2.77
CA ASN A 438 45.68 -40.09 -1.31
C ASN A 438 44.55 -41.05 -0.89
N PRO A 439 44.85 -42.29 -0.46
CA PRO A 439 43.82 -43.28 -0.10
C PRO A 439 42.98 -42.87 1.12
N LYS A 440 43.50 -41.99 1.99
CA LYS A 440 42.73 -41.46 3.14
C LYS A 440 41.69 -40.43 2.72
N ARG A 441 41.74 -39.94 1.47
CA ARG A 441 40.81 -38.94 0.93
C ARG A 441 39.46 -39.55 0.57
N ASP A 442 39.44 -40.78 0.08
CA ASP A 442 38.19 -41.50 -0.21
C ASP A 442 37.38 -41.75 1.07
N ASP A 443 38.05 -42.17 2.15
CA ASP A 443 37.44 -42.32 3.48
C ASP A 443 36.91 -40.98 4.03
N MET A 444 37.66 -39.89 3.82
CA MET A 444 37.19 -38.54 4.16
C MET A 444 35.90 -38.17 3.42
N TRP A 445 35.86 -38.33 2.09
CA TRP A 445 34.69 -37.98 1.30
C TRP A 445 33.48 -38.85 1.65
N LYS A 446 33.69 -40.15 1.87
CA LYS A 446 32.63 -41.05 2.37
C LYS A 446 32.01 -40.56 3.68
N LYS A 447 32.83 -40.09 4.62
CA LYS A 447 32.36 -39.49 5.88
C LYS A 447 31.64 -38.16 5.65
N PHE A 448 32.16 -37.33 4.73
CA PHE A 448 31.56 -36.05 4.36
C PHE A 448 30.16 -36.22 3.77
N TRP A 449 29.97 -37.14 2.82
CA TRP A 449 28.67 -37.44 2.21
C TRP A 449 27.68 -38.03 3.20
N LYS A 450 28.14 -38.86 4.14
CA LYS A 450 27.29 -39.46 5.18
C LYS A 450 26.60 -38.42 6.08
N VAL A 451 27.18 -37.23 6.23
CA VAL A 451 26.59 -36.16 7.07
C VAL A 451 25.89 -35.08 6.24
N TRP A 452 25.88 -35.16 4.91
CA TRP A 452 25.40 -34.09 4.03
C TRP A 452 23.96 -33.69 4.35
N ASP A 453 23.03 -34.63 4.25
CA ASP A 453 21.59 -34.36 4.46
C ASP A 453 21.33 -33.81 5.86
N ILE A 454 21.98 -34.39 6.88
CA ILE A 454 21.83 -33.97 8.28
C ILE A 454 22.31 -32.53 8.48
N VAL A 455 23.43 -32.15 7.83
CA VAL A 455 23.95 -30.78 7.91
C VAL A 455 23.01 -29.81 7.21
N TRP A 456 22.54 -30.13 6.00
CA TRP A 456 21.64 -29.27 5.25
C TRP A 456 20.29 -29.12 5.95
N ASP A 457 19.72 -30.18 6.51
CA ASP A 457 18.50 -30.11 7.32
C ASP A 457 18.68 -29.23 8.57
N SER A 458 19.81 -29.36 9.28
CA SER A 458 20.15 -28.50 10.42
C SER A 458 20.27 -27.03 10.02
N SER A 459 20.91 -26.75 8.88
CA SER A 459 21.00 -25.40 8.31
C SER A 459 19.64 -24.85 7.89
N ARG A 460 18.79 -25.67 7.27
CA ARG A 460 17.42 -25.30 6.89
C ARG A 460 16.63 -24.84 8.10
N SER A 461 16.54 -25.69 9.13
CA SER A 461 15.75 -25.40 10.33
C SER A 461 16.24 -24.16 11.09
N LYS A 462 17.55 -23.85 11.05
CA LYS A 462 18.10 -22.63 11.65
C LYS A 462 17.81 -21.36 10.84
N ALA A 463 17.66 -21.49 9.52
CA ALA A 463 17.51 -20.34 8.63
C ALA A 463 16.05 -20.03 8.29
N GLU A 464 15.19 -21.05 8.21
CA GLU A 464 13.81 -20.95 7.75
C GLU A 464 13.04 -19.83 8.46
N ALA A 465 12.97 -19.86 9.79
CA ALA A 465 12.23 -18.85 10.56
C ALA A 465 12.72 -17.42 10.27
N THR A 466 14.05 -17.22 10.19
CA THR A 466 14.63 -15.90 9.89
C THR A 466 14.36 -15.45 8.46
N VAL A 467 14.52 -16.36 7.48
CA VAL A 467 14.25 -16.05 6.06
C VAL A 467 12.79 -15.69 5.87
N VAL A 468 11.88 -16.53 6.37
CA VAL A 468 10.43 -16.34 6.27
C VAL A 468 10.03 -15.01 6.90
N GLN A 469 10.54 -14.70 8.09
CA GLN A 469 10.25 -13.43 8.76
C GLN A 469 10.75 -12.22 7.95
N VAL A 470 11.98 -12.27 7.41
CA VAL A 470 12.52 -11.16 6.61
C VAL A 470 11.74 -10.97 5.32
N VAL A 471 11.39 -12.05 4.62
CA VAL A 471 10.60 -11.97 3.38
C VAL A 471 9.20 -11.43 3.68
N ASN A 472 8.55 -11.89 4.75
CA ASN A 472 7.22 -11.41 5.14
C ASN A 472 7.23 -9.92 5.49
N ASN A 473 8.21 -9.46 6.28
CA ASN A 473 8.35 -8.05 6.62
C ASN A 473 8.63 -7.19 5.38
N ALA A 474 9.49 -7.67 4.47
CA ALA A 474 9.79 -6.97 3.23
C ALA A 474 8.56 -6.86 2.32
N ALA A 475 7.78 -7.93 2.20
CA ALA A 475 6.51 -7.92 1.48
C ALA A 475 5.57 -6.87 2.08
N GLU A 476 5.40 -6.86 3.41
CA GLU A 476 4.53 -5.90 4.10
C GLU A 476 4.96 -4.44 3.87
N ASP A 477 6.26 -4.16 3.93
CA ASP A 477 6.80 -2.81 3.72
C ASP A 477 6.60 -2.33 2.28
N ILE A 478 6.83 -3.21 1.28
CA ILE A 478 6.60 -2.91 -0.13
C ILE A 478 5.10 -2.66 -0.38
N VAL A 479 4.22 -3.52 0.15
CA VAL A 479 2.77 -3.36 0.02
C VAL A 479 2.31 -2.02 0.57
N LYS A 480 2.79 -1.62 1.77
CA LYS A 480 2.46 -0.34 2.38
C LYS A 480 2.86 0.83 1.48
N VAL A 481 4.06 0.79 0.91
CA VAL A 481 4.54 1.85 0.01
C VAL A 481 3.69 1.92 -1.26
N VAL A 482 3.44 0.78 -1.92
CA VAL A 482 2.67 0.73 -3.17
C VAL A 482 1.22 1.16 -2.94
N ALA A 483 0.56 0.66 -1.89
CA ALA A 483 -0.81 1.04 -1.55
C ALA A 483 -0.91 2.54 -1.25
N LYS A 484 0.02 3.09 -0.46
CA LYS A 484 0.08 4.53 -0.19
C LYS A 484 0.27 5.35 -1.46
N SER A 485 1.20 4.94 -2.33
CA SER A 485 1.45 5.62 -3.61
C SER A 485 0.23 5.59 -4.52
N LEU A 486 -0.50 4.47 -4.58
CA LEU A 486 -1.74 4.36 -5.33
C LEU A 486 -2.79 5.37 -4.82
N VAL A 487 -2.99 5.44 -3.51
CA VAL A 487 -3.92 6.39 -2.87
C VAL A 487 -3.53 7.84 -3.11
N GLU A 488 -2.25 8.18 -3.05
CA GLU A 488 -1.76 9.52 -3.38
C GLU A 488 -2.05 9.90 -4.85
N VAL A 489 -1.86 8.97 -5.79
CA VAL A 489 -2.14 9.23 -7.22
C VAL A 489 -3.64 9.37 -7.46
N VAL A 490 -4.48 8.51 -6.86
CA VAL A 490 -5.94 8.66 -6.89
C VAL A 490 -6.35 10.06 -6.41
N GLY A 491 -5.73 10.55 -5.33
CA GLY A 491 -6.05 11.88 -4.78
C GLY A 491 -5.66 13.03 -5.71
N ASN A 492 -4.49 12.92 -6.34
CA ASN A 492 -4.03 13.90 -7.31
C ASN A 492 -4.90 13.90 -8.58
N ASN A 493 -5.22 12.73 -9.11
CA ASN A 493 -6.05 12.59 -10.31
C ASN A 493 -7.47 13.11 -10.05
N ASN A 494 -8.03 12.84 -8.87
CA ASN A 494 -9.30 13.43 -8.46
C ASN A 494 -9.25 14.95 -8.37
N LYS A 495 -8.20 15.50 -7.76
CA LYS A 495 -8.04 16.96 -7.68
C LYS A 495 -7.92 17.57 -9.08
N GLN A 496 -7.17 16.96 -9.99
CA GLN A 496 -7.03 17.44 -11.37
C GLN A 496 -8.35 17.34 -12.14
N HIS A 497 -9.06 16.21 -12.04
CA HIS A 497 -10.37 16.02 -12.66
C HIS A 497 -11.40 17.02 -12.14
N PHE A 498 -11.42 17.25 -10.82
CA PHE A 498 -12.27 18.26 -10.21
C PHE A 498 -11.93 19.67 -10.70
N MET A 499 -10.65 20.03 -10.78
CA MET A 499 -10.23 21.33 -11.31
C MET A 499 -10.56 21.47 -12.80
N ALA A 500 -10.48 20.40 -13.60
CA ALA A 500 -10.90 20.39 -14.99
C ALA A 500 -12.41 20.64 -15.12
N LEU A 501 -13.24 19.91 -14.35
CA LEU A 501 -14.68 20.11 -14.29
C LEU A 501 -15.03 21.54 -13.86
N ILE A 502 -14.37 22.08 -12.83
CA ILE A 502 -14.53 23.47 -12.43
C ILE A 502 -14.13 24.40 -13.58
N SER A 503 -12.99 24.21 -14.23
CA SER A 503 -12.54 25.09 -15.32
C SER A 503 -13.47 25.08 -16.54
N GLU A 504 -14.11 23.95 -16.82
CA GLU A 504 -15.10 23.82 -17.90
C GLU A 504 -16.45 24.48 -17.55
N HIS A 505 -16.81 24.54 -16.26
CA HIS A 505 -18.12 25.01 -15.80
C HIS A 505 -18.08 26.39 -15.12
N VAL A 506 -16.90 26.90 -14.78
CA VAL A 506 -16.68 28.29 -14.36
C VAL A 506 -16.54 29.13 -15.61
N ARG A 507 -17.64 29.74 -16.05
CA ARG A 507 -17.55 30.87 -16.98
C ARG A 507 -16.74 31.98 -16.29
N PRO A 508 -15.74 32.58 -16.95
CA PRO A 508 -15.14 33.80 -16.41
C PRO A 508 -16.27 34.81 -16.23
N SER A 509 -16.49 35.24 -14.99
CA SER A 509 -17.34 36.38 -14.71
C SER A 509 -16.70 37.58 -15.38
N LEU A 510 -17.09 37.86 -16.61
CA LEU A 510 -16.91 39.15 -17.27
C LEU A 510 -17.81 40.16 -16.56
N THR A 511 -17.47 40.46 -15.31
CA THR A 511 -17.78 41.74 -14.71
C THR A 511 -16.60 42.65 -15.00
N HIS A 512 -16.59 43.16 -16.23
CA HIS A 512 -16.17 44.54 -16.44
C HIS A 512 -17.08 45.39 -15.53
N VAL A 513 -16.51 45.88 -14.44
CA VAL A 513 -17.05 47.04 -13.74
C VAL A 513 -16.00 48.13 -13.92
N TYR A 514 -16.41 49.15 -14.67
CA TYR A 514 -15.77 50.46 -14.72
C TYR A 514 -15.73 51.12 -13.34
#